data_AF-A0A8H4AV91-F1
#
_entry.id   AF-A0A8H4AV91-F1
#
_cell.length_a   1.000
_cell.length_b   1.000
_cell.length_c   1.000
_cell.angle_alpha   90.00
_cell.angle_beta   90.00
_cell.angle_gamma   90.00
#
_symmetry.space_group_name_H-M   'P 1'
#
loop_
_entity.id
_entity.type
_entity.pdbx_description
1 polymer ?
#
loop_
_entity_poly.entity_id
_entity_poly.type
_entity_poly.pdbx_seq_one_letter_code
_entity_poly.pdbx_strand_id
1 'polypeptide(L)'
;MMVGNESNKESFKIHQTVLFVRCRSLYNELQDVDHYEGYVKELRKPDIPINVFRIIIQSIYGDSICLNELEAGVIFNLMRVSIELGINKLTEVAESHLIMSNGYK
;
A
#
# COMPACT_ATOMS: atom_id res chain seq x y z
N MET A 1 -9.15 6.84 -3.14
CA MET A 1 -8.24 6.04 -3.98
C MET A 1 -8.98 4.82 -4.47
N MET A 2 -8.99 4.57 -5.77
CA MET A 2 -9.59 3.40 -6.42
C MET A 2 -8.49 2.37 -6.69
N VAL A 3 -8.64 1.15 -6.16
CA VAL A 3 -7.59 0.12 -6.18
C VAL A 3 -8.13 -1.18 -6.76
N GLY A 4 -7.32 -1.87 -7.55
CA GLY A 4 -7.72 -3.08 -8.26
C GLY A 4 -8.12 -2.79 -9.71
N ASN A 5 -8.20 -3.85 -10.50
CA ASN A 5 -8.44 -3.78 -11.94
C ASN A 5 -9.90 -3.42 -12.28
N GLU A 6 -10.22 -3.30 -13.56
CA GLU A 6 -11.56 -2.88 -14.00
C GLU A 6 -12.69 -3.81 -13.55
N SER A 7 -12.43 -5.12 -13.47
CA SER A 7 -13.43 -6.14 -13.09
C SER A 7 -13.56 -6.33 -11.59
N ASN A 8 -12.56 -5.93 -10.80
CA ASN A 8 -12.55 -6.03 -9.35
C ASN A 8 -11.75 -4.86 -8.76
N LYS A 9 -12.47 -3.80 -8.37
CA LYS A 9 -11.91 -2.59 -7.74
C LYS A 9 -12.67 -2.19 -6.49
N GLU A 10 -11.95 -1.57 -5.57
CA GLU A 10 -12.48 -1.04 -4.31
C GLU A 10 -12.03 0.40 -4.06
N SER A 11 -12.92 1.20 -3.45
CA SER A 11 -12.65 2.58 -3.07
C SER A 11 -12.19 2.71 -1.63
N PHE A 12 -11.04 3.33 -1.41
CA PHE A 12 -10.46 3.63 -0.10
C PHE A 12 -10.49 5.14 0.15
N LYS A 13 -11.05 5.56 1.29
CA LYS A 13 -11.00 6.95 1.76
C LYS A 13 -9.76 7.16 2.61
N ILE A 14 -8.96 8.17 2.27
CA ILE A 14 -7.66 8.43 2.90
C ILE A 14 -7.53 9.92 3.16
N HIS A 15 -7.04 10.28 4.34
CA HIS A 15 -6.79 11.67 4.71
C HIS A 15 -5.47 12.15 4.10
N GLN A 16 -5.50 13.27 3.37
CA GLN A 16 -4.30 13.87 2.78
C GLN A 16 -3.22 14.17 3.83
N THR A 17 -3.62 14.59 5.04
CA THR A 17 -2.72 14.86 6.15
C THR A 17 -1.96 13.60 6.60
N VAL A 18 -2.61 12.44 6.59
CA VAL A 18 -1.97 11.16 6.90
C VAL A 18 -0.95 10.81 5.81
N LEU A 19 -1.31 10.96 4.53
CA LEU A 19 -0.37 10.73 3.42
C LEU A 19 0.84 11.67 3.48
N PHE A 20 0.63 12.96 3.78
CA PHE A 20 1.70 13.95 3.92
C PHE A 20 2.78 13.50 4.92
N VAL A 21 2.35 12.94 6.06
CA VAL A 21 3.24 12.51 7.14
C VAL A 21 3.84 11.13 6.90
N ARG A 22 3.07 10.20 6.29
CA ARG A 22 3.38 8.75 6.34
C ARG A 22 3.69 8.12 4.98
N CYS A 23 3.28 8.73 3.87
CA CYS A 23 3.53 8.20 2.53
C CYS A 23 3.69 9.35 1.53
N ARG A 24 4.92 9.87 1.43
CA ARG A 24 5.20 11.05 0.60
C ARG A 24 4.97 10.79 -0.89
N SER A 25 5.21 9.57 -1.36
CA SER A 25 4.95 9.16 -2.74
C SER A 25 3.48 9.41 -3.12
N LEU A 26 2.53 8.82 -2.39
CA LEU A 26 1.10 9.05 -2.61
C LEU A 26 0.68 10.51 -2.38
N TYR A 27 1.29 11.22 -1.43
CA TYR A 27 0.99 12.64 -1.23
C TYR A 27 1.34 13.47 -2.46
N ASN A 28 2.52 13.24 -3.05
CA ASN A 28 2.97 13.95 -4.24
C ASN A 28 2.07 13.59 -5.44
N GLU A 29 1.79 12.30 -5.67
CA GLU A 29 0.84 11.87 -6.71
C GLU A 29 -0.53 12.56 -6.55
N LEU A 30 -1.01 12.72 -5.30
CA LEU A 30 -2.26 13.42 -5.02
C LEU A 30 -2.17 14.92 -5.37
N GLN A 31 -1.01 15.56 -5.22
CA GLN A 31 -0.85 16.97 -5.58
C GLN A 31 -0.99 17.19 -7.08
N ASP A 32 -0.50 16.24 -7.89
CA ASP A 32 -0.51 16.30 -9.36
C ASP A 32 -1.89 16.05 -9.97
N VAL A 33 -2.90 15.72 -9.16
CA VAL A 33 -4.29 15.57 -9.62
C VAL A 33 -4.92 16.95 -9.85
N ASP A 34 -5.09 17.30 -11.12
CA ASP A 34 -5.71 18.56 -11.57
C ASP A 34 -7.23 18.59 -11.37
N HIS A 35 -7.90 17.44 -11.47
CA HIS A 35 -9.37 17.33 -11.42
C HIS A 35 -9.83 16.81 -10.06
N TYR A 36 -10.72 17.55 -9.40
CA TYR A 36 -11.29 17.16 -8.12
C TYR A 36 -12.79 17.48 -8.09
N GLU A 37 -13.58 16.56 -7.53
CA GLU A 37 -15.00 16.80 -7.27
C GLU A 37 -15.13 17.38 -5.85
N GLY A 38 -15.39 18.69 -5.75
CA GLY A 38 -15.53 19.39 -4.47
C GLY A 38 -14.20 19.54 -3.73
N TYR A 39 -13.96 18.75 -2.68
CA TYR A 39 -12.69 18.69 -1.95
C TYR A 39 -12.05 17.29 -1.99
N VAL A 40 -12.56 16.40 -2.86
CA VAL A 40 -12.12 15.02 -2.95
C VAL A 40 -11.35 14.81 -4.27
N LYS A 41 -10.11 14.35 -4.12
CA LYS A 41 -9.24 13.94 -5.23
C LYS A 41 -9.25 12.41 -5.37
N GLU A 42 -9.28 11.93 -6.61
CA GLU A 42 -9.20 10.50 -6.92
C GLU A 42 -7.82 10.12 -7.45
N LEU A 43 -7.21 9.10 -6.82
CA LEU A 43 -6.05 8.38 -7.33
C LEU A 43 -6.46 6.97 -7.73
N ARG A 44 -5.93 6.46 -8.85
CA ARG A 44 -6.20 5.11 -9.35
C ARG A 44 -4.94 4.25 -9.31
N LYS A 45 -5.05 3.04 -8.76
CA LYS A 45 -3.96 2.04 -8.70
C LYS A 45 -4.47 0.69 -9.19
N PRO A 46 -4.61 0.49 -10.52
CA PRO A 46 -5.15 -0.74 -11.08
C PRO A 46 -4.23 -1.96 -10.87
N ASP A 47 -2.93 -1.72 -10.72
CA ASP A 47 -1.90 -2.77 -10.62
C ASP A 47 -1.64 -3.25 -9.18
N ILE A 48 -2.29 -2.62 -8.19
CA ILE A 48 -2.17 -3.00 -6.79
C ILE A 48 -3.32 -3.96 -6.43
N PRO A 49 -3.03 -5.18 -5.95
CA PRO A 49 -4.05 -6.08 -5.42
C PRO A 49 -4.76 -5.48 -4.21
N ILE A 50 -6.09 -5.61 -4.14
CA ILE A 50 -6.93 -5.04 -3.07
C ILE A 50 -6.50 -5.52 -1.68
N ASN A 51 -6.23 -6.82 -1.53
CA ASN A 51 -5.78 -7.41 -0.25
C ASN A 51 -4.43 -6.84 0.20
N VAL A 52 -3.50 -6.61 -0.73
CA VAL A 52 -2.20 -5.97 -0.44
C VAL A 52 -2.40 -4.52 -0.01
N PHE A 53 -3.27 -3.77 -0.71
CA PHE A 53 -3.51 -2.38 -0.35
C PHE A 53 -4.18 -2.21 1.02
N ARG A 54 -5.02 -3.16 1.45
CA ARG A 54 -5.58 -3.19 2.81
C ARG A 54 -4.51 -3.24 3.89
N ILE A 55 -3.43 -3.99 3.65
CA ILE A 55 -2.29 -4.06 4.58
C ILE A 55 -1.50 -2.75 4.55
N ILE A 56 -1.29 -2.19 3.35
CA ILE A 56 -0.57 -0.91 3.20
C ILE A 56 -1.32 0.22 3.90
N ILE A 57 -2.63 0.32 3.73
CA ILE A 57 -3.39 1.39 4.37
C ILE A 57 -3.35 1.27 5.89
N GLN A 58 -3.45 0.06 6.44
CA GLN A 58 -3.25 -0.21 7.87
C GLN A 58 -1.86 0.28 8.34
N SER A 59 -0.80 -0.05 7.61
CA SER A 59 0.56 0.43 7.95
C SER A 59 0.68 1.96 7.94
N ILE A 60 0.05 2.63 6.98
CA ILE A 60 0.05 4.09 6.87
C ILE A 60 -0.61 4.75 8.09
N TYR A 61 -1.73 4.20 8.55
CA TYR A 61 -2.41 4.67 9.77
C TYR A 61 -1.70 4.25 11.06
N GLY A 62 -0.72 3.35 10.99
CA GLY A 62 0.13 2.96 12.11
C GLY A 62 -0.28 1.66 12.79
N ASP A 63 -1.14 0.86 12.16
CA ASP A 63 -1.51 -0.46 12.67
C ASP A 63 -0.35 -1.46 12.51
N SER A 64 -0.22 -2.37 13.48
CA SER A 64 0.73 -3.49 13.40
C SER A 64 0.22 -4.55 12.42
N ILE A 65 1.13 -5.14 11.63
CA ILE A 65 0.80 -6.19 10.66
C ILE A 65 1.36 -7.53 11.13
N CYS A 66 0.51 -8.56 11.16
CA CYS A 66 0.94 -9.95 11.36
C CYS A 66 1.24 -10.60 10.00
N LEU A 67 2.52 -10.77 9.66
CA LEU A 67 2.91 -11.40 8.40
C LEU A 67 2.79 -12.93 8.40
N ASN A 68 2.83 -13.57 9.57
CA ASN A 68 2.85 -15.04 9.71
C ASN A 68 1.59 -15.75 9.17
N GLU A 69 0.49 -15.01 9.04
CA GLU A 69 -0.80 -15.53 8.55
C GLU A 69 -0.99 -15.31 7.04
N LEU A 70 -0.03 -14.67 6.37
CA LEU A 70 -0.12 -14.32 4.96
C LEU A 70 0.64 -15.31 4.09
N GLU A 71 0.10 -15.62 2.93
CA GLU A 71 0.80 -16.41 1.91
C GLU A 71 2.04 -15.66 1.40
N ALA A 72 3.12 -16.39 1.10
CA ALA A 72 4.37 -15.80 0.60
C ALA A 72 4.18 -14.91 -0.65
N GLY A 73 3.24 -15.25 -1.54
CA GLY A 73 2.89 -14.43 -2.70
C GLY A 73 2.25 -13.09 -2.35
N VAL A 74 1.48 -13.03 -1.25
CA VAL A 74 0.91 -11.78 -0.72
C VAL A 74 2.02 -10.92 -0.13
N ILE A 75 2.94 -11.53 0.63
CA ILE A 75 4.07 -10.82 1.25
C ILE A 75 5.03 -10.28 0.17
N PHE A 76 5.28 -11.04 -0.90
CA PHE A 76 6.09 -10.56 -2.03
C PHE A 76 5.45 -9.35 -2.71
N ASN A 77 4.14 -9.39 -2.97
CA ASN A 77 3.44 -8.22 -3.53
C ASN A 77 3.44 -7.04 -2.56
N LEU A 78 3.29 -7.29 -1.26
CA LEU A 78 3.40 -6.28 -0.21
C LEU A 78 4.76 -5.59 -0.25
N MET A 79 5.85 -6.35 -0.32
CA MET A 79 7.21 -5.82 -0.46
C MET A 79 7.35 -4.97 -1.72
N ARG A 80 6.92 -5.47 -2.88
CA ARG A 80 7.00 -4.75 -4.16
C ARG A 80 6.28 -3.40 -4.10
N VAL A 81 5.02 -3.40 -3.65
CA VAL A 81 4.23 -2.16 -3.57
C VAL A 81 4.78 -1.22 -2.49
N SER A 82 5.34 -1.75 -1.39
CA SER A 82 5.98 -0.92 -0.35
C SER A 82 7.22 -0.19 -0.88
N ILE A 83 8.00 -0.84 -1.75
CA ILE A 83 9.12 -0.21 -2.46
C ILE A 83 8.61 0.91 -3.37
N GLU A 84 7.59 0.63 -4.20
CA GLU A 84 6.99 1.63 -5.10
C GLU A 84 6.46 2.86 -4.35
N LEU A 85 5.90 2.66 -3.15
CA LEU A 85 5.36 3.73 -2.31
C LEU A 85 6.40 4.36 -1.37
N GLY A 86 7.62 3.84 -1.31
CA GLY A 86 8.70 4.34 -0.43
C GLY A 86 8.45 4.09 1.06
N ILE A 87 7.74 3.03 1.43
CA ILE A 87 7.44 2.68 2.83
C ILE A 87 8.54 1.74 3.37
N ASN A 88 9.73 2.30 3.60
CA ASN A 88 10.96 1.53 3.92
C ASN A 88 10.75 0.51 5.05
N LYS A 89 10.07 0.90 6.12
CA LYS A 89 9.85 0.00 7.26
C LYS A 89 9.06 -1.25 6.89
N LEU A 90 8.06 -1.10 6.01
CA LEU A 90 7.24 -2.22 5.56
C LEU A 90 8.00 -3.10 4.58
N THR A 91 8.81 -2.48 3.70
CA THR A 91 9.74 -3.19 2.81
C THR A 91 10.70 -4.08 3.61
N GLU A 92 11.40 -3.53 4.59
CA GLU A 92 12.37 -4.26 5.43
C GLU A 92 11.72 -5.44 6.15
N VAL A 93 10.52 -5.24 6.70
CA VAL A 93 9.79 -6.28 7.45
C VAL A 93 9.32 -7.40 6.51
N ALA A 94 8.78 -7.07 5.34
CA ALA A 94 8.35 -8.06 4.36
C ALA A 94 9.54 -8.84 3.76
N GLU A 95 10.64 -8.16 3.42
CA GLU A 95 11.86 -8.78 2.91
C GLU A 95 12.48 -9.73 3.94
N SER A 96 12.67 -9.26 5.18
CA SER A 96 13.22 -10.09 6.27
C SER A 96 12.39 -11.35 6.48
N HIS A 97 11.06 -11.22 6.46
CA HIS A 97 10.15 -12.35 6.62
C HIS A 97 10.31 -13.38 5.49
N LEU A 98 10.41 -12.93 4.23
CA LEU A 98 10.60 -13.81 3.07
C LEU A 98 11.95 -14.54 3.12
N ILE A 99 13.03 -13.87 3.51
CA ILE A 99 14.36 -14.48 3.65
C ILE A 99 14.35 -15.53 4.75
N MET A 100 13.82 -15.20 5.93
CA MET A 100 13.74 -16.14 7.06
C MET A 100 12.87 -17.36 6.70
N SER A 101 11.73 -17.15 6.03
CA SER A 101 10.86 -18.26 5.62
C SER A 101 11.51 -19.21 4.60
N ASN A 102 12.49 -18.75 3.83
CA ASN A 102 13.23 -19.55 2.84
C ASN A 102 14.56 -20.10 3.37
N GLY A 103 15.13 -19.51 4.43
CA GLY A 103 16.44 -19.88 5.00
C GLY A 103 16.43 -21.02 6.02
N TYR A 104 15.26 -21.51 6.44
CA TYR A 104 15.10 -22.63 7.38
C TYR A 104 14.57 -23.91 6.71
N LYS A 105 14.83 -24.11 5.42
CA LYS A 105 14.55 -25.37 4.71
C LYS A 105 15.82 -26.17 4.46
#